data_AF-A0A0S8JIL6-F1
#
_entry.id   AF-A0A0S8JIL6-F1
#
_cell.length_a   1.000
_cell.length_b   1.000
_cell.length_c   1.000
_cell.angle_alpha   90.00
_cell.angle_beta   90.00
_cell.angle_gamma   90.00
#
_symmetry.space_group_name_H-M   'P 1'
#
loop_
_entity.id
_entity.type
_entity.pdbx_description
1 polymer ?
#
loop_
_entity_poly.entity_id
_entity_poly.type
_entity_poly.pdbx_seq_one_letter_code
_entity_poly.pdbx_strand_id
1 'polypeptide(L)'
;MTLINRRDFLIGLSGFAFYNLYASSSGKSHKHQKLQKMEHYDMQLRPHHILDIISDHGKGTAYQPHPYGHSLHIVAPKLISDLDLKIKLVLHADDICEGCEHLLPDGKCKDVLAQLTPSPSKQAYNDVLDSRLFDELSIVPGTVTTTHQFLEAVNEKVPGIEKICTHPKEGQEERLQGLVSGLIKLGIREDSQVI
;
A
#
# COMPACT_ATOMS: atom_id res chain seq x y z
N MET A 1 8.30 45.37 38.95
CA MET A 1 9.28 46.47 39.05
C MET A 1 10.03 46.34 40.36
N THR A 2 11.20 45.68 40.36
CA THR A 2 12.37 46.10 41.17
C THR A 2 13.58 45.27 40.77
N LEU A 3 14.64 45.97 40.41
CA LEU A 3 15.96 45.47 40.04
C LEU A 3 16.73 45.07 41.32
N ILE A 4 17.52 44.01 41.25
CA ILE A 4 18.68 43.86 42.14
C ILE A 4 19.89 43.57 41.26
N ASN A 5 20.75 44.58 41.18
CA ASN A 5 22.05 44.56 40.52
C ASN A 5 23.10 44.16 41.57
N ARG A 6 23.95 43.18 41.23
CA ARG A 6 25.05 42.73 42.09
C ARG A 6 26.27 43.63 41.87
N ARG A 7 26.76 44.21 42.96
CA ARG A 7 28.08 44.81 43.16
C ARG A 7 28.46 44.36 44.57
N ASP A 8 29.51 43.58 44.76
CA ASP A 8 30.94 43.92 44.77
C ASP A 8 31.66 42.57 45.07
N PHE A 9 32.96 42.29 44.93
CA PHE A 9 34.17 43.10 45.10
C PHE A 9 35.37 42.22 44.68
N LEU A 10 36.26 42.80 43.87
CA LEU A 10 37.73 42.76 43.81
C LEU A 10 38.60 41.51 44.10
N ILE A 11 39.80 41.63 43.49
CA ILE A 11 41.10 40.97 43.69
C ILE A 11 41.36 39.82 42.70
N GLY A 12 42.33 39.85 41.79
CA GLY A 12 43.52 40.69 41.66
C GLY A 12 44.81 39.88 41.82
N LEU A 13 45.38 39.47 40.69
CA LEU A 13 46.80 39.18 40.41
C LEU A 13 47.49 37.93 40.99
N SER A 14 47.83 37.01 40.09
CA SER A 14 49.14 36.35 39.85
C SER A 14 48.83 34.98 39.20
N GLY A 15 49.10 34.71 37.93
CA GLY A 15 50.40 34.83 37.27
C GLY A 15 51.18 33.54 37.52
N PHE A 16 50.99 32.52 36.69
CA PHE A 16 52.03 31.59 36.20
C PHE A 16 51.40 30.56 35.25
N ALA A 17 51.88 30.57 34.01
CA ALA A 17 51.49 29.63 32.97
C ALA A 17 52.16 28.28 33.18
N PHE A 18 51.39 27.20 33.12
CA PHE A 18 51.89 25.89 32.72
C PHE A 18 50.86 25.24 31.78
N TYR A 19 51.33 24.96 30.57
CA TYR A 19 50.67 24.08 29.61
C TYR A 19 50.44 22.71 30.26
N ASN A 20 49.20 22.22 30.24
CA ASN A 20 48.96 20.79 30.14
C ASN A 20 47.57 20.45 29.60
N LEU A 21 47.56 19.36 28.85
CA LEU A 21 46.50 18.73 28.07
C LEU A 21 45.10 18.83 28.70
N TYR A 22 44.14 19.36 27.94
CA TYR A 22 42.73 19.04 28.15
C TYR A 22 42.46 17.62 27.64
N ALA A 23 42.36 16.69 28.58
CA ALA A 23 41.40 15.60 28.45
C ALA A 23 40.02 16.17 28.78
N SER A 24 39.07 16.09 27.85
CA SER A 24 37.66 16.07 28.23
C SER A 24 36.85 15.32 27.18
N SER A 25 36.08 14.37 27.71
CA SER A 25 35.18 13.47 27.03
C SER A 25 34.15 14.21 26.19
N SER A 26 33.96 13.77 24.95
CA SER A 26 32.66 13.85 24.28
C SER A 26 32.33 12.47 23.74
N GLY A 27 31.25 11.93 24.31
CA GLY A 27 30.81 10.56 24.10
C GLY A 27 30.60 10.22 22.63
N LYS A 28 30.95 8.99 22.30
CA LYS A 28 30.61 8.33 21.05
C LYS A 28 29.08 8.38 20.88
N SER A 29 28.59 9.32 20.07
CA SER A 29 27.23 9.25 19.53
C SER A 29 27.24 8.16 18.45
N HIS A 30 27.04 6.92 18.88
CA HIS A 30 26.68 5.84 17.98
C HIS A 30 25.29 6.14 17.41
N LYS A 31 25.23 6.88 16.30
CA LYS A 31 24.07 6.90 15.42
C LYS A 31 23.82 5.47 14.95
N HIS A 32 22.93 4.76 15.63
CA HIS A 32 22.27 3.58 15.09
C HIS A 32 21.36 4.04 13.94
N GLN A 33 21.96 4.23 12.77
CA GLN A 33 21.20 4.30 11.54
C GLN A 33 20.79 2.86 11.23
N LYS A 34 19.58 2.49 11.68
CA LYS A 34 18.93 1.22 11.36
C LYS A 34 18.76 1.22 9.83
N LEU A 35 19.68 0.59 9.10
CA LEU A 35 19.50 0.25 7.70
C LEU A 35 18.26 -0.64 7.62
N GLN A 36 17.12 -0.06 7.29
CA GLN A 36 15.94 -0.83 6.91
C GLN A 36 16.33 -1.54 5.62
N LYS A 37 16.45 -2.87 5.70
CA LYS A 37 16.60 -3.72 4.53
C LYS A 37 15.38 -3.44 3.65
N MET A 38 15.57 -2.84 2.48
CA MET A 38 14.48 -2.66 1.52
C MET A 38 14.09 -4.06 1.05
N GLU A 39 12.93 -4.53 1.49
CA GLU A 39 12.34 -5.77 0.98
C GLU A 39 12.10 -5.60 -0.53
N HIS A 40 12.60 -6.54 -1.34
CA HIS A 40 12.45 -6.52 -2.78
C HIS A 40 11.04 -6.95 -3.17
N TYR A 41 10.39 -6.17 -4.03
CA TYR A 41 9.08 -6.46 -4.62
C TYR A 41 9.12 -6.17 -6.12
N ASP A 42 8.30 -6.87 -6.89
CA ASP A 42 8.24 -6.80 -8.36
C ASP A 42 7.18 -5.84 -8.87
N MET A 43 6.17 -5.55 -8.04
CA MET A 43 5.11 -4.59 -8.33
C MET A 43 4.41 -4.06 -7.06
N GLN A 44 3.76 -2.92 -7.19
CA GLN A 44 2.85 -2.37 -6.18
C GLN A 44 1.43 -2.51 -6.67
N LEU A 45 0.54 -3.03 -5.81
CA LEU A 45 -0.87 -3.20 -6.14
C LEU A 45 -1.78 -2.84 -4.98
N ARG A 46 -2.93 -2.28 -5.32
CA ARG A 46 -4.04 -2.13 -4.40
C ARG A 46 -4.73 -3.47 -4.18
N PRO A 47 -5.10 -3.82 -2.93
CA PRO A 47 -5.83 -5.05 -2.64
C PRO A 47 -7.09 -5.24 -3.51
N HIS A 48 -7.90 -4.20 -3.70
CA HIS A 48 -9.13 -4.34 -4.50
C HIS A 48 -8.84 -4.61 -5.98
N HIS A 49 -7.79 -3.99 -6.56
CA HIS A 49 -7.41 -4.26 -7.94
C HIS A 49 -7.01 -5.72 -8.17
N ILE A 50 -6.36 -6.37 -7.18
CA ILE A 50 -6.06 -7.79 -7.25
C ILE A 50 -7.36 -8.59 -7.28
N LEU A 51 -8.34 -8.27 -6.42
CA LEU A 51 -9.64 -8.93 -6.41
C LEU A 51 -10.44 -8.69 -7.71
N ASP A 52 -10.33 -7.51 -8.31
CA ASP A 52 -10.90 -7.21 -9.63
C ASP A 52 -10.31 -8.14 -10.69
N ILE A 53 -8.97 -8.24 -10.74
CA ILE A 53 -8.26 -9.15 -11.66
C ILE A 53 -8.69 -10.60 -11.45
N ILE A 54 -8.73 -11.10 -10.20
CA ILE A 54 -9.10 -12.51 -9.96
C ILE A 54 -10.54 -12.79 -10.38
N SER A 55 -11.47 -11.89 -10.10
CA SER A 55 -12.87 -12.07 -10.50
C SER A 55 -13.04 -12.03 -12.01
N ASP A 56 -12.39 -11.08 -12.69
CA ASP A 56 -12.36 -11.01 -14.16
C ASP A 56 -11.75 -12.27 -14.79
N HIS A 57 -10.67 -12.79 -14.20
CA HIS A 57 -10.06 -14.05 -14.62
C HIS A 57 -11.04 -15.23 -14.45
N GLY A 58 -11.78 -15.27 -13.34
CA GLY A 58 -12.84 -16.23 -13.12
C GLY A 58 -13.94 -16.16 -14.18
N LYS A 59 -14.37 -14.95 -14.54
CA LYS A 59 -15.35 -14.68 -15.61
C LYS A 59 -14.81 -14.95 -17.03
N GLY A 60 -13.50 -15.11 -17.20
CA GLY A 60 -12.86 -15.32 -18.50
C GLY A 60 -12.70 -14.02 -19.32
N THR A 61 -12.67 -12.87 -18.64
CA THR A 61 -12.48 -11.56 -19.26
C THR A 61 -11.10 -11.47 -19.92
N ALA A 62 -11.06 -11.00 -21.16
CA ALA A 62 -9.81 -10.72 -21.86
C ALA A 62 -9.29 -9.31 -21.51
N TYR A 63 -8.02 -9.19 -21.16
CA TYR A 63 -7.39 -7.89 -20.89
C TYR A 63 -6.84 -7.27 -22.18
N GLN A 64 -7.34 -6.09 -22.52
CA GLN A 64 -6.93 -5.31 -23.69
C GLN A 64 -6.51 -3.90 -23.25
N PRO A 65 -5.64 -3.21 -24.02
CA PRO A 65 -5.34 -1.81 -23.77
C PRO A 65 -6.63 -0.96 -23.69
N HIS A 66 -6.74 -0.16 -22.63
CA HIS A 66 -7.89 0.73 -22.43
C HIS A 66 -7.58 2.13 -23.00
N PRO A 67 -8.57 2.87 -23.52
CA PRO A 67 -8.37 4.24 -24.01
C PRO A 67 -7.71 5.19 -23.00
N TYR A 68 -7.93 4.97 -21.71
CA TYR A 68 -7.29 5.77 -20.65
C TYR A 68 -5.78 5.52 -20.54
N GLY A 69 -5.22 4.49 -21.17
CA GLY A 69 -3.78 4.21 -21.19
C GLY A 69 -3.23 3.44 -19.98
N HIS A 70 -4.08 3.04 -19.03
CA HIS A 70 -3.65 2.31 -17.84
C HIS A 70 -3.17 0.88 -18.15
N SER A 71 -2.25 0.37 -17.34
CA SER A 71 -1.46 -0.84 -17.57
C SER A 71 -2.10 -2.16 -17.10
N LEU A 72 -3.41 -2.18 -16.84
CA LEU A 72 -4.15 -3.40 -16.45
C LEU A 72 -3.87 -4.60 -17.37
N HIS A 73 -3.81 -4.36 -18.68
CA HIS A 73 -3.53 -5.38 -19.70
C HIS A 73 -2.13 -5.99 -19.66
N ILE A 74 -1.20 -5.38 -18.92
CA ILE A 74 0.15 -5.88 -18.68
C ILE A 74 0.21 -6.51 -17.28
N VAL A 75 -0.34 -5.82 -16.28
CA VAL A 75 -0.31 -6.25 -14.88
C VAL A 75 -1.11 -7.53 -14.65
N ALA A 76 -2.33 -7.62 -15.18
CA ALA A 76 -3.22 -8.75 -14.90
C ALA A 76 -2.66 -10.09 -15.42
N PRO A 77 -2.19 -10.22 -16.68
CA PRO A 77 -1.57 -11.45 -17.14
C PRO A 77 -0.34 -11.85 -16.30
N LYS A 78 0.50 -10.88 -15.92
CA LYS A 78 1.69 -11.14 -15.10
C LYS A 78 1.30 -11.72 -13.75
N LEU A 79 0.36 -11.07 -13.05
CA LEU A 79 -0.12 -11.52 -11.73
C LEU A 79 -0.77 -12.91 -11.78
N ILE A 80 -1.55 -13.21 -12.82
CA ILE A 80 -2.23 -14.50 -12.99
C ILE A 80 -1.22 -15.61 -13.33
N SER A 81 -0.16 -15.30 -14.09
CA SER A 81 0.82 -16.29 -14.55
C SER A 81 1.87 -16.69 -13.52
N ASP A 82 2.05 -15.88 -12.48
CA ASP A 82 3.10 -16.05 -11.47
C ASP A 82 2.55 -15.75 -10.07
N LEU A 83 2.19 -16.81 -9.35
CA LEU A 83 1.68 -16.68 -7.98
C LEU A 83 2.79 -16.42 -6.94
N ASP A 84 4.06 -16.66 -7.28
CA ASP A 84 5.21 -16.35 -6.44
C ASP A 84 5.68 -14.88 -6.59
N LEU A 85 5.09 -14.15 -7.54
CA LEU A 85 5.34 -12.74 -7.78
C LEU A 85 5.23 -11.94 -6.48
N LYS A 86 6.28 -11.20 -6.13
CA LYS A 86 6.29 -10.39 -4.92
C LYS A 86 5.57 -9.08 -5.16
N ILE A 87 4.47 -8.90 -4.45
CA ILE A 87 3.63 -7.71 -4.51
C ILE A 87 3.80 -6.92 -3.22
N LYS A 88 3.85 -5.60 -3.35
CA LYS A 88 3.70 -4.69 -2.23
C LYS A 88 2.29 -4.12 -2.23
N LEU A 89 1.55 -4.37 -1.15
CA LEU A 89 0.17 -3.92 -1.03
C LEU A 89 0.13 -2.45 -0.63
N VAL A 90 -0.53 -1.60 -1.41
CA VAL A 90 -0.48 -0.14 -1.23
C VAL A 90 -1.86 0.52 -1.10
N LEU A 91 -1.88 1.71 -0.49
CA LEU A 91 -3.05 2.56 -0.30
C LEU A 91 -2.92 3.87 -1.11
N HIS A 92 -2.55 3.74 -2.39
CA HIS A 92 -2.39 4.84 -3.35
C HIS A 92 -2.44 4.28 -4.78
N ALA A 93 -2.40 5.14 -5.81
CA ALA A 93 -2.30 4.66 -7.19
C ALA A 93 -1.12 3.69 -7.34
N ASP A 94 -1.31 2.65 -8.12
CA ASP A 94 -0.43 1.49 -8.19
C ASP A 94 0.01 1.20 -9.63
N ASP A 95 0.66 0.08 -9.88
CA ASP A 95 1.28 -0.20 -11.17
C ASP A 95 0.26 -0.35 -12.31
N ILE A 96 -1.01 -0.63 -11.99
CA ILE A 96 -2.11 -0.58 -12.99
C ILE A 96 -2.31 0.84 -13.48
N CYS A 97 -2.13 1.84 -12.63
CA CYS A 97 -2.36 3.24 -12.96
C CYS A 97 -1.27 3.83 -13.87
N GLU A 98 -0.15 3.14 -14.08
CA GLU A 98 0.91 3.59 -14.98
C GLU A 98 0.41 3.79 -16.41
N GLY A 99 0.76 4.94 -17.00
CA GLY A 99 0.32 5.34 -18.34
C GLY A 99 -1.08 5.97 -18.39
N CYS A 100 -1.82 5.99 -17.29
CA CYS A 100 -3.18 6.50 -17.27
C CYS A 100 -3.26 8.02 -17.45
N GLU A 101 -4.11 8.51 -18.36
CA GLU A 101 -4.34 9.95 -18.59
C GLU A 101 -4.95 10.70 -17.38
N HIS A 102 -5.52 9.93 -16.44
CA HIS A 102 -6.08 10.44 -15.20
C HIS A 102 -5.09 10.43 -14.02
N LEU A 103 -3.91 9.85 -14.17
CA LEU A 103 -2.89 9.86 -13.11
C LEU A 103 -2.15 11.21 -13.14
N LEU A 104 -2.24 11.96 -12.05
CA LEU A 104 -1.54 13.24 -11.89
C LEU A 104 -0.07 13.03 -11.51
N PRO A 105 0.81 14.04 -11.73
CA PRO A 105 2.23 13.96 -11.34
C PRO A 105 2.48 13.73 -9.84
N ASP A 106 1.51 14.01 -8.98
CA ASP A 106 1.58 13.74 -7.53
C ASP A 106 1.12 12.32 -7.15
N GLY A 107 0.84 11.47 -8.14
CA GLY A 107 0.41 10.09 -7.96
C GLY A 107 -1.06 9.92 -7.61
N LYS A 108 -1.89 10.97 -7.72
CA LYS A 108 -3.33 10.89 -7.44
C LYS A 108 -4.16 10.77 -8.72
N CYS A 109 -5.21 9.96 -8.67
CA CYS A 109 -6.18 9.88 -9.75
C CYS A 109 -7.13 11.09 -9.74
N LYS A 110 -7.22 11.83 -10.87
CA LYS A 110 -8.18 12.93 -11.05
C LYS A 110 -9.56 12.48 -11.55
N ASP A 111 -9.73 11.21 -11.89
CA ASP A 111 -10.99 10.67 -12.38
C ASP A 111 -12.04 10.60 -11.25
N VAL A 112 -13.31 10.59 -11.63
CA VAL A 112 -14.45 10.64 -10.72
C VAL A 112 -15.45 9.52 -10.99
N LEU A 113 -16.16 9.09 -9.96
CA LEU A 113 -17.27 8.15 -10.10
C LEU A 113 -18.56 8.91 -10.39
N ALA A 114 -18.71 9.39 -11.63
CA ALA A 114 -19.84 10.20 -12.08
C ALA A 114 -21.22 9.55 -11.89
N GLN A 115 -21.26 8.23 -11.70
CA GLN A 115 -22.47 7.47 -11.42
C GLN A 115 -22.95 7.55 -9.95
N LEU A 116 -22.18 8.16 -9.04
CA LEU A 116 -22.53 8.31 -7.62
C LEU A 116 -22.93 9.76 -7.29
N THR A 117 -23.75 9.93 -6.26
CA THR A 117 -24.19 11.24 -5.76
C THR A 117 -23.93 11.37 -4.26
N PRO A 118 -23.05 12.30 -3.81
CA PRO A 118 -22.17 13.13 -4.65
C PRO A 118 -21.17 12.27 -5.44
N SER A 119 -20.61 12.79 -6.54
CA SER A 119 -19.62 12.09 -7.36
C SER A 119 -18.23 12.21 -6.71
N PRO A 120 -17.70 11.17 -6.04
CA PRO A 120 -16.40 11.23 -5.41
C PRO A 120 -15.28 11.07 -6.44
N SER A 121 -14.07 11.55 -6.11
CA SER A 121 -12.87 11.12 -6.84
C SER A 121 -12.68 9.61 -6.71
N LYS A 122 -12.24 8.95 -7.78
CA LYS A 122 -11.89 7.52 -7.75
C LYS A 122 -10.80 7.23 -6.72
N GLN A 123 -9.83 8.15 -6.59
CA GLN A 123 -8.78 8.06 -5.57
C GLN A 123 -9.38 7.91 -4.16
N ALA A 124 -10.20 8.87 -3.73
CA ALA A 124 -10.78 8.86 -2.38
C ALA A 124 -11.71 7.66 -2.16
N TYR A 125 -12.49 7.28 -3.18
CA TYR A 125 -13.34 6.10 -3.10
C TYR A 125 -12.52 4.81 -2.91
N ASN A 126 -11.48 4.62 -3.74
CA ASN A 126 -10.62 3.44 -3.69
C ASN A 126 -9.79 3.39 -2.41
N ASP A 127 -9.35 4.54 -1.86
CA ASP A 127 -8.63 4.59 -0.58
C ASP A 127 -9.51 4.09 0.58
N VAL A 128 -10.78 4.47 0.62
CA VAL A 128 -11.74 3.94 1.61
C VAL A 128 -11.97 2.45 1.41
N LEU A 129 -12.11 2.03 0.15
CA LEU A 129 -12.32 0.63 -0.21
C LEU A 129 -11.15 -0.25 0.26
N ASP A 130 -9.92 0.12 -0.10
CA ASP A 130 -8.72 -0.62 0.26
C ASP A 130 -8.43 -0.58 1.75
N SER A 131 -8.72 0.52 2.45
CA SER A 131 -8.57 0.59 3.91
C SER A 131 -9.42 -0.49 4.59
N ARG A 132 -10.66 -0.70 4.12
CA ARG A 132 -11.51 -1.78 4.62
C ARG A 132 -10.97 -3.17 4.32
N LEU A 133 -10.33 -3.36 3.16
CA LEU A 133 -9.68 -4.63 2.82
C LEU A 133 -8.45 -4.90 3.69
N PHE A 134 -7.63 -3.89 3.95
CA PHE A 134 -6.50 -4.00 4.89
C PHE A 134 -6.98 -4.39 6.28
N ASP A 135 -8.04 -3.75 6.78
CA ASP A 135 -8.64 -4.09 8.07
C ASP A 135 -9.19 -5.53 8.09
N GLU A 136 -9.97 -5.91 7.09
CA GLU A 136 -10.61 -7.24 7.00
C GLU A 136 -9.57 -8.37 6.94
N LEU A 137 -8.49 -8.16 6.18
CA LEU A 137 -7.40 -9.13 6.02
C LEU A 137 -6.34 -9.04 7.13
N SER A 138 -6.46 -8.07 8.05
CA SER A 138 -5.43 -7.79 9.06
C SER A 138 -4.03 -7.57 8.47
N ILE A 139 -3.96 -6.89 7.33
CA ILE A 139 -2.72 -6.56 6.61
C ILE A 139 -2.42 -5.07 6.79
N VAL A 140 -1.15 -4.73 7.02
CA VAL A 140 -0.71 -3.33 7.09
C VAL A 140 -0.33 -2.82 5.69
N PRO A 141 -0.73 -1.60 5.28
CA PRO A 141 -0.24 -1.00 4.04
C PRO A 141 1.28 -0.97 3.96
N GLY A 142 1.82 -1.32 2.80
CA GLY A 142 3.25 -1.47 2.53
C GLY A 142 3.81 -2.87 2.81
N THR A 143 2.98 -3.81 3.28
CA THR A 143 3.36 -5.23 3.40
C THR A 143 3.79 -5.78 2.04
N VAL A 144 4.94 -6.45 2.01
CA VAL A 144 5.41 -7.22 0.86
C VAL A 144 5.05 -8.68 1.10
N THR A 145 4.36 -9.28 0.14
CA THR A 145 3.89 -10.67 0.17
C THR A 145 3.97 -11.27 -1.24
N THR A 146 3.73 -12.56 -1.39
CA THR A 146 3.48 -13.17 -2.71
C THR A 146 2.00 -13.03 -3.09
N THR A 147 1.70 -13.07 -4.39
CA THR A 147 0.31 -13.18 -4.87
C THR A 147 -0.39 -14.37 -4.23
N HIS A 148 0.27 -15.53 -4.14
CA HIS A 148 -0.25 -16.75 -3.52
C HIS A 148 -0.73 -16.51 -2.09
N GLN A 149 0.16 -16.01 -1.22
CA GLN A 149 -0.14 -15.76 0.20
C GLN A 149 -1.26 -14.73 0.38
N PHE A 150 -1.31 -13.70 -0.47
CA PHE A 150 -2.40 -12.74 -0.44
C PHE A 150 -3.74 -13.41 -0.80
N LEU A 151 -3.76 -14.26 -1.83
CA LEU A 151 -4.98 -14.95 -2.26
C LEU A 151 -5.43 -16.04 -1.28
N GLU A 152 -4.52 -16.68 -0.55
CA GLU A 152 -4.87 -17.58 0.56
C GLU A 152 -5.64 -16.82 1.65
N ALA A 153 -5.11 -15.66 2.10
CA ALA A 153 -5.78 -14.81 3.09
C ALA A 153 -7.15 -14.30 2.60
N VAL A 154 -7.27 -13.98 1.31
CA VAL A 154 -8.56 -13.64 0.69
C VAL A 154 -9.52 -14.83 0.73
N ASN A 155 -9.08 -16.03 0.35
CA ASN A 155 -9.92 -17.22 0.29
C ASN A 155 -10.49 -17.60 1.66
N GLU A 156 -9.75 -17.39 2.75
CA GLU A 156 -10.24 -17.56 4.13
C GLU A 156 -11.45 -16.66 4.45
N LYS A 157 -11.61 -15.55 3.72
CA LYS A 157 -12.70 -14.58 3.87
C LYS A 157 -13.79 -14.73 2.81
N VAL A 158 -13.75 -15.78 1.97
CA VAL A 158 -14.76 -16.07 0.95
C VAL A 158 -15.73 -17.15 1.46
N PRO A 159 -17.06 -16.88 1.50
CA PRO A 159 -17.74 -15.66 1.06
C PRO A 159 -17.72 -14.55 2.13
N GLY A 160 -17.87 -13.31 1.69
CA GLY A 160 -17.97 -12.12 2.53
C GLY A 160 -17.12 -10.96 2.02
N ILE A 161 -15.86 -11.24 1.68
CA ILE A 161 -14.90 -10.21 1.26
C ILE A 161 -15.29 -9.51 -0.06
N GLU A 162 -15.97 -10.22 -0.97
CA GLU A 162 -16.46 -9.67 -2.23
C GLU A 162 -17.41 -8.48 -2.03
N LYS A 163 -18.13 -8.43 -0.90
CA LYS A 163 -19.08 -7.36 -0.57
C LYS A 163 -18.36 -6.04 -0.33
N ILE A 164 -17.09 -6.08 0.06
CA ILE A 164 -16.29 -4.88 0.26
C ILE A 164 -16.02 -4.24 -1.11
N CYS A 165 -15.62 -5.04 -2.10
CA CYS A 165 -15.17 -4.62 -3.43
C CYS A 165 -16.18 -4.83 -4.55
N THR A 166 -17.47 -4.98 -4.25
CA THR A 166 -18.52 -5.00 -5.28
C THR A 166 -18.79 -3.56 -5.72
N HIS A 167 -18.63 -3.28 -7.01
CA HIS A 167 -18.91 -1.94 -7.53
C HIS A 167 -20.41 -1.58 -7.48
N PRO A 168 -20.78 -0.29 -7.40
CA PRO A 168 -22.19 0.16 -7.29
C PRO A 168 -23.15 -0.31 -8.40
N LYS A 169 -22.63 -0.81 -9.53
CA LYS A 169 -23.42 -1.34 -10.66
C LYS A 169 -23.16 -2.82 -10.93
N GLU A 170 -22.45 -3.49 -10.04
CA GLU A 170 -22.13 -4.90 -10.16
C GLU A 170 -23.00 -5.72 -9.20
N GLY A 171 -23.43 -6.91 -9.63
CA GLY A 171 -24.13 -7.84 -8.76
C GLY A 171 -23.16 -8.51 -7.78
N GLN A 172 -23.47 -8.50 -6.48
CA GLN A 172 -22.62 -9.16 -5.47
C GLN A 172 -22.45 -10.65 -5.73
N GLU A 173 -23.51 -11.32 -6.20
CA GLU A 173 -23.45 -12.74 -6.56
C GLU A 173 -22.55 -12.98 -7.78
N GLU A 174 -22.62 -12.12 -8.78
CA GLU A 174 -21.75 -12.20 -9.96
C GLU A 174 -20.28 -11.96 -9.58
N ARG A 175 -20.03 -10.99 -8.70
CA ARG A 175 -18.71 -10.72 -8.13
C ARG A 175 -18.17 -11.94 -7.40
N LEU A 176 -18.99 -12.55 -6.52
CA LEU A 176 -18.65 -13.74 -5.75
C LEU A 176 -18.30 -14.90 -6.68
N GLN A 177 -19.16 -15.20 -7.65
CA GLN A 177 -18.96 -16.29 -8.61
C GLN A 177 -17.68 -16.11 -9.42
N GLY A 178 -17.42 -14.88 -9.88
CA GLY A 178 -16.16 -14.55 -10.55
C GLY A 178 -14.96 -14.77 -9.63
N LEU A 179 -15.01 -14.29 -8.39
CA LEU A 179 -13.90 -14.44 -7.43
C LEU A 179 -13.64 -15.92 -7.10
N VAL A 180 -14.68 -16.69 -6.78
CA VAL A 180 -14.59 -18.14 -6.51
C VAL A 180 -14.02 -18.88 -7.71
N SER A 181 -14.54 -18.63 -8.91
CA SER A 181 -14.05 -19.25 -10.14
C SER A 181 -12.59 -18.89 -10.42
N GLY A 182 -12.19 -17.66 -10.14
CA GLY A 182 -10.81 -17.21 -10.28
C GLY A 182 -9.87 -17.93 -9.32
N LEU A 183 -10.24 -18.04 -8.04
CA LEU A 183 -9.47 -18.78 -7.03
C LEU A 183 -9.34 -20.26 -7.37
N ILE A 184 -10.38 -20.89 -7.92
CA ILE A 184 -10.35 -22.28 -8.39
C ILE A 184 -9.39 -22.44 -9.57
N LYS A 185 -9.49 -21.58 -10.60
CA LYS A 185 -8.59 -21.62 -11.76
C LYS A 185 -7.11 -21.47 -11.39
N LEU A 186 -6.84 -20.72 -10.32
CA LEU A 186 -5.49 -20.50 -9.78
C LEU A 186 -5.02 -21.59 -8.81
N GLY A 187 -5.85 -22.59 -8.50
CA GLY A 187 -5.51 -23.66 -7.55
C GLY A 187 -5.44 -23.22 -6.10
N ILE A 188 -5.99 -22.04 -5.75
CA ILE A 188 -6.08 -21.54 -4.37
C ILE A 188 -7.26 -22.17 -3.62
N ARG A 189 -8.31 -22.53 -4.36
CA ARG A 189 -9.55 -23.10 -3.83
C ARG A 189 -9.91 -24.37 -4.59
N GLU A 190 -10.33 -25.39 -3.86
CA GLU A 190 -10.87 -26.61 -4.47
C GLU A 190 -12.28 -26.38 -5.01
N ASP A 191 -12.61 -27.06 -6.11
CA ASP A 191 -13.96 -27.13 -6.66
C ASP A 191 -14.83 -28.05 -5.78
N SER A 192 -15.18 -27.53 -4.60
CA SER A 192 -16.17 -28.14 -3.74
C SER A 192 -17.53 -27.60 -4.18
N GLN A 193 -18.40 -28.48 -4.70
CA GLN A 193 -19.75 -28.15 -5.17
C GLN A 193 -20.36 -27.00 -4.34
N VAL A 194 -20.49 -25.85 -4.98
CA VAL A 194 -21.01 -24.59 -4.42
C VAL A 194 -22.30 -24.89 -3.66
N ILE A 195 -22.31 -24.59 -2.35
CA ILE A 195 -23.49 -24.71 -1.47
C ILE A 195 -24.62 -23.82 -1.97
#